data_AF-A0A356E373-F1
#
_entry.id   AF-A0A356E373-F1
#
_cell.length_a   1.000
_cell.length_b   1.000
_cell.length_c   1.000
_cell.angle_alpha   90.00
_cell.angle_beta   90.00
_cell.angle_gamma   90.00
#
_symmetry.space_group_name_H-M   'P 1'
#
loop_
_entity.id
_entity.type
_entity.pdbx_description
1 polymer ?
#
loop_
_entity_poly.entity_id
_entity_poly.type
_entity_poly.pdbx_seq_one_letter_code
_entity_poly.pdbx_strand_id
1 'polypeptide(L)'
;SDAIQKVISAARYETSKPTLIMCKTTIGYGSPNKGGKESCHGAPLGADEVALARKQLGWEYDEPFFIPEEIYKAWDQTERGGKLEHKWNELFAAYEKAYPSEAAELKRRLNGELPSDWEKAFNEVVKQWQTEKVKVASRKASQMALDVLGKLLPELVGGSADLSPSNLTQWKGVQDFDPATGKGTYLRFGVREFGMTAILNGMALHGGFLTYGATFLMFMEYARNALRMSSLMGLRNVMVFTHDSIGLGEDGPTHQPVEQIASLRMTPNMTTWRPCDA
;
A
#
# COMPACT_ATOMS: atom_id res chain seq x y z
N SER A 1 -16.34 -25.19 -14.22
CA SER A 1 -16.20 -23.74 -14.47
C SER A 1 -17.33 -22.94 -13.82
N ASP A 2 -18.58 -23.39 -14.01
CA ASP A 2 -19.81 -22.67 -13.65
C ASP A 2 -19.93 -22.29 -12.18
N ALA A 3 -19.52 -23.15 -11.26
CA ALA A 3 -19.55 -22.86 -9.82
C ALA A 3 -18.67 -21.66 -9.44
N ILE A 4 -17.48 -21.53 -10.06
CA ILE A 4 -16.54 -20.43 -9.82
C ILE A 4 -17.11 -19.13 -10.41
N GLN A 5 -17.63 -19.17 -11.64
CA GLN A 5 -18.23 -18.00 -12.27
C GLN A 5 -19.45 -17.50 -11.48
N LYS A 6 -20.31 -18.41 -11.03
CA LYS A 6 -21.49 -18.08 -10.22
C LYS A 6 -21.11 -17.39 -8.91
N VAL A 7 -20.11 -17.91 -8.19
CA VAL A 7 -19.72 -17.31 -6.90
C VAL A 7 -18.99 -15.97 -7.08
N ILE A 8 -18.17 -15.81 -8.13
CA ILE A 8 -17.56 -14.52 -8.47
C ILE A 8 -18.63 -13.49 -8.83
N SER A 9 -19.65 -13.88 -9.61
CA SER A 9 -20.75 -12.98 -9.94
C SER A 9 -21.53 -12.58 -8.70
N ALA A 10 -21.86 -13.51 -7.82
CA ALA A 10 -22.56 -13.20 -6.56
C ALA A 10 -21.74 -12.26 -5.67
N ALA A 11 -20.44 -12.49 -5.56
CA ALA A 11 -19.52 -11.63 -4.79
C ALA A 11 -19.48 -10.19 -5.31
N ARG A 12 -19.55 -9.98 -6.63
CA ARG A 12 -19.55 -8.64 -7.25
C ARG A 12 -20.84 -7.85 -6.97
N TYR A 13 -21.96 -8.52 -6.76
CA TYR A 13 -23.25 -7.88 -6.43
C TYR A 13 -23.41 -7.56 -4.94
N GLU A 14 -22.53 -8.10 -4.08
CA GLU A 14 -22.47 -7.72 -2.69
C GLU A 14 -21.66 -6.42 -2.52
N THR A 15 -22.33 -5.33 -2.17
CA THR A 15 -21.72 -4.00 -2.06
C THR A 15 -21.55 -3.53 -0.61
N SER A 16 -22.05 -4.29 0.37
CA SER A 16 -22.02 -3.90 1.79
C SER A 16 -20.84 -4.49 2.58
N LYS A 17 -20.15 -5.49 2.03
CA LYS A 17 -19.08 -6.21 2.72
C LYS A 17 -18.04 -6.81 1.78
N PRO A 18 -16.79 -7.00 2.24
CA PRO A 18 -15.83 -7.84 1.52
C PRO A 18 -16.28 -9.30 1.52
N THR A 19 -15.93 -10.05 0.46
CA THR A 19 -16.30 -11.46 0.30
C THR A 19 -15.08 -12.36 0.25
N LEU A 20 -15.06 -13.41 1.08
CA LEU A 20 -14.08 -14.50 1.01
C LEU A 20 -14.68 -15.70 0.25
N ILE A 21 -14.04 -16.11 -0.85
CA ILE A 21 -14.45 -17.28 -1.64
C ILE A 21 -13.56 -18.47 -1.28
N MET A 22 -14.13 -19.50 -0.66
CA MET A 22 -13.40 -20.70 -0.24
C MET A 22 -13.33 -21.73 -1.38
N CYS A 23 -12.26 -21.68 -2.17
CA CYS A 23 -12.03 -22.64 -3.25
C CYS A 23 -11.35 -23.91 -2.73
N LYS A 24 -12.09 -25.03 -2.69
CA LYS A 24 -11.51 -26.35 -2.45
C LYS A 24 -10.73 -26.81 -3.70
N THR A 25 -9.43 -27.02 -3.56
CA THR A 25 -8.53 -27.41 -4.66
C THR A 25 -7.66 -28.60 -4.26
N THR A 26 -6.99 -29.20 -5.23
CA THR A 26 -5.90 -30.17 -5.03
C THR A 26 -4.60 -29.53 -5.47
N ILE A 27 -3.64 -29.36 -4.55
CA ILE A 27 -2.31 -28.85 -4.91
C ILE A 27 -1.64 -29.81 -5.90
N GLY A 28 -0.97 -29.28 -6.93
CA GLY A 28 -0.35 -30.12 -7.97
C GLY A 28 -1.35 -30.96 -8.77
N TYR A 29 -2.61 -30.53 -8.89
CA TYR A 29 -3.63 -31.22 -9.69
C TYR A 29 -3.10 -31.58 -11.08
N GLY A 30 -3.31 -32.84 -11.50
CA GLY A 30 -2.78 -33.39 -12.74
C GLY A 30 -1.54 -34.26 -12.54
N SER A 31 -0.71 -34.04 -11.51
CA SER A 31 0.40 -34.93 -11.17
C SER A 31 -0.13 -36.21 -10.50
N PRO A 32 0.05 -37.41 -11.08
CA PRO A 32 -0.50 -38.63 -10.49
C PRO A 32 0.17 -39.03 -9.17
N ASN A 33 1.49 -38.81 -9.03
CA ASN A 33 2.22 -39.30 -7.86
C ASN A 33 2.41 -38.22 -6.79
N LYS A 34 2.43 -36.94 -7.17
CA LYS A 34 2.66 -35.81 -6.26
C LYS A 34 1.42 -34.92 -6.03
N GLY A 35 0.36 -35.09 -6.82
CA GLY A 35 -0.91 -34.38 -6.61
C GLY A 35 -1.48 -34.62 -5.21
N GLY A 36 -1.86 -33.53 -4.54
CA GLY A 36 -2.37 -33.56 -3.17
C GLY A 36 -1.30 -33.71 -2.07
N LYS A 37 0.00 -33.69 -2.41
CA LYS A 37 1.11 -33.86 -1.46
C LYS A 37 1.97 -32.60 -1.37
N GLU A 38 2.64 -32.42 -0.24
CA GLU A 38 3.58 -31.33 0.01
C GLU A 38 4.79 -31.34 -0.94
N SER A 39 5.15 -32.51 -1.48
CA SER A 39 6.28 -32.67 -2.41
C SER A 39 6.12 -31.94 -3.75
N CYS A 40 4.92 -31.44 -4.08
CA CYS A 40 4.71 -30.57 -5.24
C CYS A 40 4.74 -29.06 -4.92
N HIS A 41 4.97 -28.67 -3.66
CA HIS A 41 4.85 -27.28 -3.22
C HIS A 41 5.98 -26.36 -3.72
N GLY A 42 7.23 -26.76 -3.53
CA GLY A 42 8.39 -25.85 -3.69
C GLY A 42 9.56 -26.44 -4.47
N ALA A 43 9.36 -27.55 -5.17
CA ALA A 43 10.39 -28.21 -5.96
C ALA A 43 9.86 -28.62 -7.35
N PRO A 44 10.72 -28.67 -8.38
CA PRO A 44 10.33 -29.21 -9.67
C PRO A 44 9.73 -30.62 -9.56
N LEU A 45 8.73 -30.92 -10.39
CA LEU A 45 8.10 -32.25 -10.40
C LEU A 45 9.08 -33.35 -10.85
N GLY A 46 10.01 -33.03 -11.75
CA GLY A 46 10.90 -33.99 -12.42
C GLY A 46 10.33 -34.44 -13.78
N ALA A 47 11.20 -34.75 -14.74
CA ALA A 47 10.82 -34.99 -16.14
C ALA A 47 9.77 -36.10 -16.30
N ASP A 48 9.96 -37.24 -15.62
CA ASP A 48 9.04 -38.37 -15.66
C ASP A 48 7.65 -38.01 -15.13
N GLU A 49 7.61 -37.27 -14.01
CA GLU A 49 6.35 -36.85 -13.41
C GLU A 49 5.62 -35.79 -14.27
N VAL A 50 6.37 -34.91 -14.94
CA VAL A 50 5.78 -33.95 -15.88
C VAL A 50 5.17 -34.68 -17.08
N ALA A 51 5.82 -35.70 -17.63
CA ALA A 51 5.27 -36.51 -18.71
C ALA A 51 3.98 -37.23 -18.29
N LEU A 52 3.96 -37.80 -17.08
CA LEU A 52 2.75 -38.40 -16.50
C LEU A 52 1.63 -37.37 -16.29
N ALA A 53 1.98 -36.16 -15.83
CA ALA A 53 1.01 -35.09 -15.62
C ALA A 53 0.40 -34.60 -16.94
N ARG A 54 1.19 -34.45 -18.01
CA ARG A 54 0.67 -34.13 -19.36
C ARG A 54 -0.36 -35.15 -19.82
N LYS A 55 -0.01 -36.45 -19.70
CA LYS A 55 -0.92 -37.54 -20.05
C LYS A 55 -2.21 -37.51 -19.21
N GLN A 56 -2.11 -37.28 -17.89
CA GLN A 56 -3.25 -37.20 -16.99
C GLN A 56 -4.17 -35.99 -17.29
N LEU A 57 -3.60 -34.87 -17.71
CA LEU A 57 -4.32 -33.64 -18.07
C LEU A 57 -4.87 -33.67 -19.51
N GLY A 58 -4.52 -34.68 -20.31
CA GLY A 58 -4.85 -34.71 -21.74
C GLY A 58 -4.11 -33.62 -22.53
N TRP A 59 -2.95 -33.18 -22.06
CA TRP A 59 -2.12 -32.21 -22.77
C TRP A 59 -1.23 -32.94 -23.78
N GLU A 60 -1.61 -32.88 -25.06
CA GLU A 60 -1.01 -33.68 -26.15
C GLU A 60 0.33 -33.13 -26.67
N TYR A 61 0.77 -31.97 -26.18
CA TYR A 61 1.99 -31.32 -26.64
C TYR A 61 3.17 -31.60 -25.70
N ASP A 62 4.15 -32.36 -26.19
CA ASP A 62 5.32 -32.79 -25.41
C ASP A 62 6.41 -31.71 -25.27
N GLU A 63 6.47 -30.78 -26.23
CA GLU A 63 7.46 -29.70 -26.23
C GLU A 63 7.23 -28.73 -25.05
N PRO A 64 8.23 -28.50 -24.17
CA PRO A 64 8.14 -27.50 -23.12
C PRO A 64 7.92 -26.09 -23.69
N PHE A 65 7.06 -25.29 -23.03
CA PHE A 65 6.70 -23.92 -23.44
C PHE A 65 5.96 -23.81 -24.78
N PHE A 66 5.56 -24.94 -25.39
CA PHE A 66 4.67 -24.93 -26.54
C PHE A 66 3.23 -24.59 -26.11
N ILE A 67 2.63 -23.62 -26.79
CA ILE A 67 1.22 -23.24 -26.63
C ILE A 67 0.63 -23.16 -28.04
N PRO A 68 -0.44 -23.90 -28.34
CA PRO A 68 -1.04 -23.88 -29.66
C PRO A 68 -1.83 -22.60 -29.91
N GLU A 69 -1.96 -22.23 -31.18
CA GLU A 69 -2.53 -20.95 -31.62
C GLU A 69 -3.98 -20.75 -31.15
N GLU A 70 -4.78 -21.81 -31.11
CA GLU A 70 -6.17 -21.73 -30.62
C GLU A 70 -6.25 -21.36 -29.13
N ILE A 71 -5.27 -21.77 -28.33
CA ILE A 71 -5.20 -21.38 -26.91
C ILE A 71 -4.79 -19.91 -26.81
N TYR A 72 -3.80 -19.44 -27.59
CA TYR A 72 -3.48 -18.02 -27.64
C TYR A 72 -4.70 -17.17 -28.01
N LYS A 73 -5.42 -17.54 -29.07
CA LYS A 73 -6.65 -16.85 -29.50
C LYS A 73 -7.76 -16.87 -28.45
N ALA A 74 -7.92 -17.96 -27.71
CA ALA A 74 -8.92 -18.05 -26.65
C ALA A 74 -8.56 -17.20 -25.41
N TRP A 75 -7.27 -16.99 -25.15
CA TRP A 75 -6.77 -16.22 -24.01
C TRP A 75 -6.49 -14.74 -24.33
N ASP A 76 -6.35 -14.37 -25.61
CA ASP A 76 -6.12 -12.99 -26.00
C ASP A 76 -7.29 -12.09 -25.56
N GLN A 77 -6.99 -11.11 -24.72
CA GLN A 77 -7.95 -10.11 -24.24
C GLN A 77 -7.63 -8.72 -24.77
N THR A 78 -6.71 -8.58 -25.71
CA THR A 78 -6.23 -7.27 -26.22
C THR A 78 -7.38 -6.44 -26.77
N GLU A 79 -8.23 -7.02 -27.62
CA GLU A 79 -9.39 -6.29 -28.17
C GLU A 79 -10.38 -5.87 -27.08
N ARG A 80 -10.69 -6.77 -26.14
CA ARG A 80 -11.60 -6.48 -25.03
C ARG A 80 -11.05 -5.42 -24.09
N GLY A 81 -9.76 -5.52 -23.73
CA GLY A 81 -9.05 -4.57 -22.88
C GLY A 81 -9.04 -3.18 -23.52
N GLY A 82 -8.67 -3.10 -24.79
CA GLY A 82 -8.69 -1.85 -25.56
C GLY A 82 -10.07 -1.20 -25.62
N LYS A 83 -11.14 -1.99 -25.81
CA LYS A 83 -12.52 -1.47 -25.77
C LYS A 83 -12.92 -0.93 -24.39
N LEU A 84 -12.53 -1.62 -23.31
CA LEU A 84 -12.84 -1.18 -21.94
C LEU A 84 -12.09 0.10 -21.57
N GLU A 85 -10.81 0.17 -21.92
CA GLU A 85 -9.99 1.36 -21.69
C GLU A 85 -10.46 2.54 -22.55
N HIS A 86 -10.78 2.31 -23.83
CA HIS A 86 -11.33 3.35 -24.69
C HIS A 86 -12.62 3.95 -24.11
N LYS A 87 -13.54 3.10 -23.65
CA LYS A 87 -14.77 3.55 -22.98
C LYS A 87 -14.48 4.36 -21.71
N TRP A 88 -13.46 3.96 -20.94
CA TRP A 88 -13.03 4.72 -19.76
C TRP A 88 -12.44 6.07 -20.15
N ASN A 89 -11.65 6.14 -21.22
CA ASN A 89 -11.08 7.38 -21.74
C ASN A 89 -12.16 8.35 -22.24
N GLU A 90 -13.21 7.85 -22.91
CA GLU A 90 -14.36 8.67 -23.31
C GLU A 90 -15.11 9.24 -22.08
N LEU A 91 -15.33 8.39 -21.06
CA LEU A 91 -15.94 8.81 -19.79
C LEU A 91 -15.08 9.87 -19.09
N PHE A 92 -13.77 9.66 -19.04
CA PHE A 92 -12.84 10.58 -18.42
C PHE A 92 -12.77 11.91 -19.18
N ALA A 93 -12.79 11.90 -20.51
CA ALA A 93 -12.84 13.12 -21.32
C ALA A 93 -14.13 13.92 -21.11
N ALA A 94 -15.27 13.23 -20.91
CA ALA A 94 -16.52 13.89 -20.52
C ALA A 94 -16.43 14.48 -19.10
N TYR A 95 -15.83 13.75 -18.16
CA TYR A 95 -15.57 14.22 -16.80
C TYR A 95 -14.68 15.48 -16.79
N GLU A 96 -13.61 15.49 -17.57
CA GLU A 96 -12.70 16.63 -17.69
C GLU A 96 -13.38 17.90 -18.24
N LYS A 97 -14.32 17.74 -19.17
CA LYS A 97 -15.13 18.88 -19.66
C LYS A 97 -16.08 19.42 -18.60
N ALA A 98 -16.64 18.55 -17.77
CA ALA A 98 -17.61 18.92 -16.74
C ALA A 98 -16.96 19.43 -15.45
N TYR A 99 -15.78 18.92 -15.11
CA TYR A 99 -15.05 19.14 -13.85
C TYR A 99 -13.55 19.35 -14.14
N PRO A 100 -13.18 20.47 -14.81
CA PRO A 100 -11.82 20.66 -15.30
C PRO A 100 -10.78 20.71 -14.18
N SER A 101 -11.10 21.35 -13.05
CA SER A 101 -10.18 21.46 -11.91
C SER A 101 -9.95 20.12 -11.23
N GLU A 102 -11.01 19.35 -10.99
CA GLU A 102 -10.96 18.04 -10.35
C GLU A 102 -10.29 17.00 -11.25
N ALA A 103 -10.51 17.06 -12.56
CA ALA A 103 -9.83 16.20 -13.52
C ALA A 103 -8.33 16.49 -13.59
N ALA A 104 -7.92 17.76 -13.56
CA ALA A 104 -6.51 18.13 -13.50
C ALA A 104 -5.85 17.61 -12.20
N GLU A 105 -6.53 17.77 -11.06
CA GLU A 105 -6.05 17.24 -9.78
C GLU A 105 -5.96 15.71 -9.77
N LEU A 106 -6.96 15.02 -10.30
CA LEU A 106 -6.94 13.56 -10.39
C LEU A 106 -5.80 13.07 -11.28
N LYS A 107 -5.57 13.69 -12.46
CA LYS A 107 -4.44 13.35 -13.34
C LYS A 107 -3.10 13.55 -12.64
N ARG A 108 -2.88 14.73 -12.03
CA ARG A 108 -1.65 15.05 -11.29
C ARG A 108 -1.35 14.00 -10.23
N ARG A 109 -2.36 13.66 -9.41
CA ARG A 109 -2.22 12.67 -8.33
C ARG A 109 -1.95 11.26 -8.84
N LEU A 110 -2.62 10.84 -9.92
CA LEU A 110 -2.38 9.53 -10.54
C LEU A 110 -0.99 9.43 -11.19
N ASN A 111 -0.45 10.54 -11.68
CA ASN A 111 0.93 10.63 -12.16
C ASN A 111 1.98 10.72 -11.04
N GLY A 112 1.57 10.81 -9.77
CA GLY A 112 2.48 10.94 -8.63
C GLY A 112 3.18 12.31 -8.53
N GLU A 113 2.69 13.30 -9.27
CA GLU A 113 3.20 14.67 -9.25
C GLU A 113 2.67 15.41 -8.02
N LEU A 114 3.45 16.34 -7.45
CA LEU A 114 3.02 17.21 -6.34
C LEU A 114 2.62 18.60 -6.87
N PRO A 115 1.77 19.38 -6.17
CA PRO A 115 1.37 20.72 -6.61
C PRO A 115 2.58 21.66 -6.74
N SER A 116 2.82 22.29 -7.89
CA SER A 116 4.10 22.96 -8.21
C SER A 116 4.64 23.98 -7.18
N ASP A 117 3.78 24.58 -6.36
CA ASP A 117 4.10 25.59 -5.36
C ASP A 117 4.27 25.03 -3.94
N TRP A 118 3.99 23.74 -3.71
CA TRP A 118 4.00 23.11 -2.39
C TRP A 118 5.34 23.31 -1.66
N GLU A 119 6.45 23.10 -2.38
CA GLU A 119 7.80 23.12 -1.81
C GLU A 119 8.20 24.54 -1.43
N LYS A 120 7.90 25.53 -2.29
CA LYS A 120 8.16 26.93 -2.01
C LYS A 120 7.39 27.39 -0.77
N ALA A 121 6.09 27.09 -0.72
CA ALA A 121 5.23 27.45 0.41
C ALA A 121 5.71 26.79 1.72
N PHE A 122 6.09 25.51 1.67
CA PHE A 122 6.62 24.82 2.85
C PHE A 122 7.97 25.38 3.31
N ASN A 123 8.89 25.67 2.38
CA ASN A 123 10.20 26.23 2.70
C ASN A 123 10.12 27.64 3.32
N GLU A 124 9.14 28.45 2.96
CA GLU A 124 8.89 29.74 3.61
C GLU A 124 8.53 29.57 5.09
N VAL A 125 7.71 28.56 5.42
CA VAL A 125 7.36 28.23 6.81
C VAL A 125 8.57 27.70 7.59
N VAL A 126 9.39 26.83 6.98
CA VAL A 126 10.63 26.34 7.62
C VAL A 126 11.59 27.50 7.94
N LYS A 127 11.76 28.45 7.02
CA LYS A 127 12.56 29.67 7.26
C LYS A 127 12.01 30.52 8.41
N GLN A 128 10.69 30.60 8.54
CA GLN A 128 10.05 31.30 9.66
C GLN A 128 10.38 30.59 10.98
N TRP A 129 10.19 29.26 11.06
CA TRP A 129 10.51 28.49 12.28
C TRP A 129 11.98 28.60 12.68
N GLN A 130 12.89 28.60 11.71
CA GLN A 130 14.31 28.82 11.93
C GLN A 130 14.60 30.21 12.53
N THR A 131 13.92 31.24 12.03
CA THR A 131 14.06 32.63 12.48
C THR A 131 13.51 32.81 13.90
N GLU A 132 12.35 32.22 14.17
CA GLU A 132 11.66 32.26 15.47
C GLU A 132 12.32 31.35 16.52
N LYS A 133 13.22 30.46 16.09
CA LYS A 133 13.89 29.46 16.93
C LYS A 133 12.89 28.61 17.70
N VAL A 134 11.89 28.09 16.98
CA VAL A 134 10.81 27.28 17.54
C VAL A 134 11.40 26.14 18.36
N LYS A 135 11.04 26.09 19.65
CA LYS A 135 11.52 25.07 20.59
C LYS A 135 10.36 24.18 21.03
N VAL A 136 10.18 23.09 20.29
CA VAL A 136 9.17 22.06 20.58
C VAL A 136 9.79 20.68 20.43
N ALA A 137 9.14 19.65 20.98
CA ALA A 137 9.54 18.27 20.69
C ALA A 137 9.38 17.98 19.18
N SER A 138 10.25 17.17 18.58
CA SER A 138 10.20 16.84 17.15
C SER A 138 8.88 16.19 16.73
N ARG A 139 8.19 15.44 17.61
CA ARG A 139 6.81 14.97 17.35
C ARG A 139 5.81 16.11 17.14
N LYS A 140 5.98 17.22 17.85
CA LYS A 140 5.14 18.42 17.71
C LYS A 140 5.52 19.20 16.45
N ALA A 141 6.81 19.29 16.12
CA ALA A 141 7.25 19.81 14.84
C ALA A 141 6.70 19.00 13.65
N SER A 142 6.67 17.66 13.75
CA SER A 142 6.04 16.79 12.76
C SER A 142 4.54 17.11 12.59
N GLN A 143 3.80 17.38 13.68
CA GLN A 143 2.42 17.84 13.58
C GLN A 143 2.30 19.20 12.91
N MET A 144 3.20 20.14 13.23
CA MET A 144 3.24 21.45 12.61
C MET A 144 3.51 21.36 11.10
N ALA A 145 4.37 20.42 10.67
CA ALA A 145 4.57 20.12 9.27
C ALA A 145 3.29 19.56 8.62
N LEU A 146 2.58 18.64 9.29
CA LEU A 146 1.28 18.15 8.80
C LEU A 146 0.21 19.25 8.73
N ASP A 147 0.19 20.22 9.65
CA ASP A 147 -0.72 21.38 9.63
C ASP A 147 -0.54 22.27 8.39
N VAL A 148 0.67 22.28 7.81
CA VAL A 148 0.98 22.99 6.57
C VAL A 148 0.72 22.09 5.37
N LEU A 149 1.33 20.91 5.35
CA LEU A 149 1.28 19.98 4.22
C LEU A 149 -0.12 19.44 3.96
N GLY A 150 -0.94 19.21 4.99
CA GLY A 150 -2.32 18.76 4.82
C GLY A 150 -3.22 19.74 4.07
N LYS A 151 -2.86 21.04 4.04
CA LYS A 151 -3.55 22.06 3.24
C LYS A 151 -3.01 22.15 1.81
N LEU A 152 -1.72 21.89 1.63
CA LEU A 152 -1.04 21.98 0.34
C LEU A 152 -1.20 20.71 -0.50
N LEU A 153 -1.33 19.55 0.15
CA LEU A 153 -1.28 18.23 -0.49
C LEU A 153 -2.62 17.49 -0.28
N PRO A 154 -3.62 17.67 -1.17
CA PRO A 154 -4.91 16.99 -1.07
C PRO A 154 -4.81 15.46 -1.19
N GLU A 155 -3.72 14.94 -1.74
CA GLU A 155 -3.38 13.52 -1.79
C GLU A 155 -2.86 12.95 -0.47
N LEU A 156 -2.57 13.78 0.54
CA LEU A 156 -2.04 13.32 1.82
C LEU A 156 -3.12 12.56 2.60
N VAL A 157 -2.90 11.25 2.76
CA VAL A 157 -3.78 10.34 3.50
C VAL A 157 -2.95 9.59 4.53
N GLY A 158 -3.42 9.50 5.76
CA GLY A 158 -2.66 8.78 6.76
C GLY A 158 -3.33 8.68 8.10
N GLY A 159 -2.57 8.23 9.09
CA GLY A 159 -3.15 7.91 10.38
C GLY A 159 -2.14 7.38 11.37
N SER A 160 -2.67 6.80 12.44
CA SER A 160 -1.86 6.21 13.50
C SER A 160 -2.49 4.91 13.98
N ALA A 161 -1.64 3.99 14.43
CA ALA A 161 -2.03 2.76 15.09
C ALA A 161 -2.49 3.06 16.53
N ASP A 162 -3.68 3.66 16.67
CA ASP A 162 -4.33 4.06 17.94
C ASP A 162 -3.57 5.07 18.81
N LEU A 163 -2.46 5.63 18.31
CA LEU A 163 -1.59 6.55 19.05
C LEU A 163 -1.68 7.98 18.53
N SER A 164 -2.80 8.35 17.90
CA SER A 164 -3.00 9.68 17.29
C SER A 164 -2.65 10.87 18.21
N PRO A 165 -3.15 10.93 19.47
CA PRO A 165 -2.83 12.03 20.37
C PRO A 165 -1.36 12.01 20.87
N SER A 166 -0.71 10.84 20.84
CA SER A 166 0.67 10.68 21.31
C SER A 166 1.70 10.92 20.20
N ASN A 167 1.41 10.47 18.98
CA ASN A 167 2.23 10.68 17.78
C ASN A 167 2.01 12.07 17.16
N LEU A 168 0.88 12.71 17.47
CA LEU A 168 0.48 14.02 16.94
C LEU A 168 0.30 14.03 15.40
N THR A 169 -0.41 13.03 14.89
CA THR A 169 -0.61 12.82 13.44
C THR A 169 -1.84 13.49 12.86
N GLN A 170 -2.74 14.01 13.70
CA GLN A 170 -3.92 14.75 13.24
C GLN A 170 -3.57 16.22 13.04
N TRP A 171 -3.71 16.69 11.81
CA TRP A 171 -3.55 18.09 11.44
C TRP A 171 -4.87 18.85 11.47
N LYS A 172 -4.80 20.18 11.60
CA LYS A 172 -5.97 21.05 11.72
C LYS A 172 -6.84 21.04 10.47
N GLY A 173 -7.99 20.38 10.56
CA GLY A 173 -8.97 20.28 9.48
C GLY A 173 -9.04 18.90 8.84
N VAL A 174 -8.16 17.96 9.23
CA VAL A 174 -8.29 16.58 8.79
C VAL A 174 -9.58 15.96 9.33
N GLN A 175 -10.23 15.14 8.50
CA GLN A 175 -11.43 14.40 8.87
C GLN A 175 -11.13 12.90 8.86
N ASP A 176 -11.67 12.20 9.86
CA ASP A 176 -11.66 10.74 9.88
C ASP A 176 -12.35 10.20 8.63
N PHE A 177 -11.76 9.16 8.03
CA PHE A 177 -12.32 8.49 6.87
C PHE A 177 -13.64 7.83 7.25
N ASP A 178 -14.70 8.21 6.55
CA ASP A 178 -16.03 7.66 6.71
C ASP A 178 -16.33 6.68 5.56
N PRO A 179 -16.40 5.36 5.85
CA PRO A 179 -16.67 4.36 4.81
C PRO A 179 -18.08 4.50 4.21
N ALA A 180 -19.03 5.15 4.89
CA ALA A 180 -20.38 5.35 4.36
C ALA A 180 -20.43 6.42 3.26
N THR A 181 -19.54 7.43 3.33
CA THR A 181 -19.49 8.54 2.38
C THR A 181 -18.25 8.53 1.47
N GLY A 182 -17.22 7.75 1.82
CA GLY A 182 -15.92 7.73 1.15
C GLY A 182 -15.11 9.02 1.34
N LYS A 183 -15.50 9.87 2.29
CA LYS A 183 -14.84 11.16 2.58
C LYS A 183 -13.89 11.04 3.77
N GLY A 184 -12.98 12.01 3.88
CA GLY A 184 -11.96 12.06 4.92
C GLY A 184 -10.64 11.40 4.49
N THR A 185 -9.55 11.85 5.09
CA THR A 185 -8.18 11.39 4.75
C THR A 185 -7.41 10.92 5.98
N TYR A 186 -8.07 10.82 7.13
CA TYR A 186 -7.47 10.28 8.35
C TYR A 186 -7.96 8.87 8.66
N LEU A 187 -7.04 7.91 8.75
CA LEU A 187 -7.33 6.50 8.97
C LEU A 187 -7.07 6.12 10.43
N ARG A 188 -8.09 5.56 11.10
CA ARG A 188 -7.98 4.97 12.44
C ARG A 188 -7.64 3.49 12.32
N PHE A 189 -6.36 3.16 12.33
CA PHE A 189 -5.92 1.78 12.11
C PHE A 189 -6.19 0.84 13.30
N GLY A 190 -6.39 1.40 14.51
CA GLY A 190 -6.33 0.65 15.77
C GLY A 190 -4.91 0.13 16.05
N VAL A 191 -4.75 -0.70 17.08
CA VAL A 191 -3.44 -1.29 17.46
C VAL A 191 -3.03 -2.39 16.46
N ARG A 192 -2.59 -1.97 15.26
CA ARG A 192 -2.36 -2.84 14.10
C ARG A 192 -1.20 -2.34 13.23
N GLU A 193 -0.01 -2.20 13.79
CA GLU A 193 1.16 -1.60 13.14
C GLU A 193 1.53 -2.29 11.82
N PHE A 194 1.55 -3.64 11.81
CA PHE A 194 1.87 -4.40 10.61
C PHE A 194 0.78 -4.20 9.53
N GLY A 195 -0.49 -4.37 9.92
CA GLY A 195 -1.63 -4.18 9.04
C GLY A 195 -1.67 -2.77 8.45
N MET A 196 -1.51 -1.74 9.29
CA MET A 196 -1.38 -0.34 8.88
C MET A 196 -0.31 -0.16 7.81
N THR A 197 0.91 -0.64 8.08
CA THR A 197 2.03 -0.44 7.17
C THR A 197 1.82 -1.16 5.83
N ALA A 198 1.27 -2.38 5.85
CA ALA A 198 0.94 -3.13 4.63
C ALA A 198 -0.22 -2.49 3.84
N ILE A 199 -1.24 -1.97 4.53
CA ILE A 199 -2.35 -1.23 3.91
C ILE A 199 -1.82 0.04 3.23
N LEU A 200 -0.98 0.82 3.90
CA LEU A 200 -0.37 2.02 3.34
C LEU A 200 0.48 1.69 2.11
N ASN A 201 1.21 0.57 2.10
CA ASN A 201 1.91 0.09 0.90
C ASN A 201 0.95 -0.20 -0.25
N GLY A 202 -0.18 -0.86 0.02
CA GLY A 202 -1.22 -1.11 -0.99
C GLY A 202 -1.82 0.19 -1.55
N MET A 203 -2.04 1.19 -0.69
CA MET A 203 -2.52 2.51 -1.11
C MET A 203 -1.49 3.26 -1.97
N ALA A 204 -0.20 3.19 -1.63
CA ALA A 204 0.86 3.76 -2.44
C ALA A 204 0.97 3.07 -3.81
N LEU A 205 0.84 1.74 -3.87
CA LEU A 205 0.81 0.96 -5.11
C LEU A 205 -0.40 1.29 -5.99
N HIS A 206 -1.55 1.60 -5.40
CA HIS A 206 -2.76 1.99 -6.13
C HIS A 206 -2.56 3.31 -6.90
N GLY A 207 -1.76 4.23 -6.37
CA GLY A 207 -1.57 5.56 -6.92
C GLY A 207 -2.69 6.53 -6.54
N GLY A 208 -2.41 7.84 -6.69
CA GLY A 208 -3.34 8.91 -6.34
C GLY A 208 -3.24 9.43 -4.90
N PHE A 209 -2.38 8.85 -4.06
CA PHE A 209 -2.24 9.18 -2.64
C PHE A 209 -0.78 9.30 -2.21
N LEU A 210 -0.52 10.20 -1.27
CA LEU A 210 0.71 10.29 -0.50
C LEU A 210 0.42 9.76 0.91
N THR A 211 0.99 8.62 1.25
CA THR A 211 0.59 7.90 2.47
C THR A 211 1.51 8.23 3.66
N TYR A 212 0.92 8.35 4.84
CA TYR A 212 1.68 8.33 6.10
C TYR A 212 1.05 7.45 7.19
N GLY A 213 1.89 6.81 8.00
CA GLY A 213 1.49 6.00 9.14
C GLY A 213 2.31 6.34 10.38
N ALA A 214 1.79 6.07 11.57
CA ALA A 214 2.51 6.36 12.80
C ALA A 214 2.26 5.37 13.93
N THR A 215 3.31 5.19 14.73
CA THR A 215 3.30 4.48 16.01
C THR A 215 4.53 4.92 16.83
N PHE A 216 4.76 4.33 18.00
CA PHE A 216 6.04 4.50 18.70
C PHE A 216 7.16 3.76 17.97
N LEU A 217 8.38 4.29 18.02
CA LEU A 217 9.51 3.70 17.30
C LEU A 217 9.77 2.25 17.71
N MET A 218 9.56 1.89 18.98
CA MET A 218 9.68 0.50 19.43
C MET A 218 8.80 -0.44 18.60
N PHE A 219 7.56 -0.04 18.32
CA PHE A 219 6.58 -0.89 17.61
C PHE A 219 6.79 -0.93 16.10
N MET A 220 7.81 -0.25 15.56
CA MET A 220 8.27 -0.51 14.20
C MET A 220 8.65 -1.99 14.02
N GLU A 221 9.05 -2.68 15.10
CA GLU A 221 9.36 -4.10 15.08
C GLU A 221 8.16 -4.96 14.68
N TYR A 222 6.95 -4.61 15.13
CA TYR A 222 5.72 -5.29 14.74
C TYR A 222 5.47 -5.15 13.22
N ALA A 223 5.87 -4.03 12.62
CA ALA A 223 5.67 -3.74 11.21
C ALA A 223 6.89 -4.02 10.31
N ARG A 224 7.97 -4.57 10.86
CA ARG A 224 9.31 -4.53 10.24
C ARG A 224 9.36 -5.12 8.84
N ASN A 225 8.65 -6.21 8.59
CA ASN A 225 8.63 -6.81 7.26
C ASN A 225 7.82 -5.97 6.25
N ALA A 226 6.72 -5.34 6.65
CA ALA A 226 6.01 -4.39 5.79
C ALA A 226 6.87 -3.17 5.44
N LEU A 227 7.68 -2.66 6.39
CA LEU A 227 8.64 -1.59 6.12
C LEU A 227 9.71 -2.02 5.11
N ARG A 228 10.24 -3.24 5.26
CA ARG A 228 11.16 -3.82 4.27
C ARG A 228 10.51 -3.92 2.89
N MET A 229 9.23 -4.28 2.83
CA MET A 229 8.49 -4.36 1.57
C MET A 229 8.25 -2.99 0.93
N SER A 230 8.00 -1.93 1.72
CA SER A 230 7.97 -0.54 1.20
C SER A 230 9.28 -0.20 0.50
N SER A 231 10.40 -0.53 1.16
CA SER A 231 11.74 -0.27 0.66
C SER A 231 12.06 -1.07 -0.61
N LEU A 232 11.76 -2.36 -0.61
CA LEU A 232 11.99 -3.25 -1.75
C LEU A 232 11.20 -2.84 -2.99
N MET A 233 9.96 -2.39 -2.80
CA MET A 233 9.07 -1.95 -3.88
C MET A 233 9.31 -0.50 -4.32
N GLY A 234 10.20 0.25 -3.65
CA GLY A 234 10.47 1.65 -3.97
C GLY A 234 9.27 2.58 -3.70
N LEU A 235 8.46 2.28 -2.69
CA LEU A 235 7.23 3.03 -2.42
C LEU A 235 7.49 4.33 -1.64
N ARG A 236 6.78 5.39 -2.03
CA ARG A 236 6.69 6.63 -1.26
C ARG A 236 5.66 6.48 -0.13
N ASN A 237 6.11 5.98 1.02
CA ASN A 237 5.30 5.82 2.23
C ASN A 237 6.04 6.40 3.44
N VAL A 238 5.48 7.41 4.10
CA VAL A 238 6.12 8.11 5.22
C VAL A 238 5.72 7.49 6.55
N MET A 239 6.69 6.96 7.30
CA MET A 239 6.44 6.37 8.62
C MET A 239 6.93 7.31 9.72
N VAL A 240 5.99 7.85 10.49
CA VAL A 240 6.24 8.76 11.61
C VAL A 240 6.38 7.95 12.89
N PHE A 241 7.63 7.68 13.27
CA PHE A 241 7.97 7.02 14.52
C PHE A 241 8.32 8.05 15.60
N THR A 242 7.59 8.03 16.71
CA THR A 242 7.82 8.95 17.86
C THR A 242 8.33 8.18 19.08
N HIS A 243 8.63 8.88 20.19
CA HIS A 243 9.14 8.28 21.43
C HIS A 243 10.39 7.44 21.15
N ASP A 244 11.42 8.12 20.64
CA ASP A 244 12.52 7.50 19.89
C ASP A 244 13.69 6.99 20.76
N SER A 245 13.63 7.17 22.08
CA SER A 245 14.74 6.89 22.99
C SER A 245 14.29 6.77 24.45
N ILE A 246 15.26 6.59 25.34
CA ILE A 246 15.10 6.67 26.80
C ILE A 246 14.43 7.97 27.29
N GLY A 247 14.43 9.03 26.46
CA GLY A 247 13.80 10.31 26.78
C GLY A 247 12.27 10.25 26.95
N LEU A 248 11.62 9.13 26.63
CA LEU A 248 10.19 8.92 26.91
C LEU A 248 9.89 8.72 28.40
N GLY A 249 10.88 8.30 29.21
CA GLY A 249 10.73 8.16 30.65
C GLY A 249 10.05 6.87 31.11
N GLU A 250 8.96 7.00 31.86
CA GLU A 250 8.44 6.04 32.82
C GLU A 250 7.84 4.75 32.23
N ASP A 251 7.48 4.72 30.93
CA ASP A 251 6.99 3.49 30.29
C ASP A 251 8.08 2.40 30.24
N GLY A 252 9.35 2.80 30.40
CA GLY A 252 10.44 1.88 30.70
C GLY A 252 10.96 1.09 29.50
N PRO A 253 11.76 0.03 29.76
CA PRO A 253 12.61 -0.60 28.75
C PRO A 253 11.83 -1.33 27.64
N THR A 254 10.56 -1.66 27.88
CA THR A 254 9.70 -2.26 26.85
C THR A 254 9.27 -1.27 25.77
N HIS A 255 9.38 0.04 26.03
CA HIS A 255 8.96 1.11 25.12
C HIS A 255 10.14 1.94 24.62
N GLN A 256 11.27 1.94 25.33
CA GLN A 256 12.44 2.75 25.04
C GLN A 256 13.29 2.13 23.91
N PRO A 257 13.28 2.71 22.70
CA PRO A 257 14.06 2.19 21.59
C PRO A 257 15.57 2.38 21.85
N VAL A 258 16.36 1.40 21.42
CA VAL A 258 17.82 1.42 21.50
C VAL A 258 18.43 1.11 20.14
N GLU A 259 18.08 -0.03 19.55
CA GLU A 259 18.65 -0.57 18.31
C GLU A 259 17.80 -0.34 17.05
N GLN A 260 16.57 0.14 17.23
CA GLN A 260 15.56 0.22 16.16
C GLN A 260 16.01 1.16 15.03
N ILE A 261 16.65 2.29 15.34
CA ILE A 261 17.19 3.21 14.32
C ILE A 261 18.32 2.56 13.52
N ALA A 262 19.22 1.82 14.17
CA ALA A 262 20.30 1.12 13.48
C ALA A 262 19.74 0.07 12.51
N SER A 263 18.73 -0.68 12.95
CA SER A 263 17.98 -1.60 12.10
C SER A 263 17.43 -0.92 10.83
N LEU A 264 16.74 0.22 10.99
CA LEU A 264 16.14 0.94 9.85
C LEU A 264 17.23 1.42 8.88
N ARG A 265 18.33 1.97 9.39
CA ARG A 265 19.47 2.43 8.58
C ARG A 265 20.17 1.32 7.81
N MET A 266 20.20 0.10 8.37
CA MET A 266 20.80 -1.06 7.70
C MET A 266 19.88 -1.69 6.64
N THR A 267 18.65 -1.21 6.49
CA THR A 267 17.72 -1.73 5.48
C THR A 267 18.02 -1.05 4.12
N PRO A 268 18.35 -1.80 3.06
CA PRO A 268 18.60 -1.21 1.75
C PRO A 268 17.40 -0.42 1.23
N ASN A 269 17.67 0.71 0.56
CA ASN A 269 16.67 1.66 0.04
C ASN A 269 15.78 2.35 1.10
N MET A 270 16.08 2.18 2.40
CA MET A 270 15.35 2.85 3.48
C MET A 270 15.99 4.21 3.78
N THR A 271 15.18 5.26 3.76
CA THR A 271 15.62 6.59 4.21
C THR A 271 15.16 6.81 5.65
N THR A 272 16.09 7.11 6.56
CA THR A 272 15.80 7.29 8.00
C THR A 272 16.30 8.65 8.49
N TRP A 273 15.37 9.50 8.93
CA TRP A 273 15.65 10.82 9.50
C TRP A 273 15.42 10.83 11.01
N ARG A 274 16.35 11.46 11.75
CA ARG A 274 16.20 11.74 13.19
C ARG A 274 16.51 13.22 13.43
N PRO A 275 15.53 14.12 13.26
CA PRO A 275 15.75 15.57 13.36
C PRO A 275 16.10 15.98 14.78
N CYS A 276 16.98 16.99 14.93
CA CYS A 276 17.45 17.50 16.22
C CYS A 276 16.59 18.65 16.78
N ASP A 277 15.78 19.28 15.94
CA ASP A 277 14.92 20.44 16.23
C ASP A 277 13.66 20.40 15.34
N ALA A 278 12.97 21.54 15.23
CA ALA A 278 11.71 21.70 14.52
C ALA A 278 11.88 21.94 13.02
#